data_AF-A0A522B8H5-F1
#
_entry.id   AF-A0A522B8H5-F1
#
_cell.length_a   1.000
_cell.length_b   1.000
_cell.length_c   1.000
_cell.angle_alpha   90.00
_cell.angle_beta   90.00
_cell.angle_gamma   90.00
#
_symmetry.space_group_name_H-M   'P 1'
#
loop_
_entity.id
_entity.type
_entity.pdbx_description
1 polymer ?
#
loop_
_entity_poly.entity_id
_entity_poly.type
_entity_poly.pdbx_seq_one_letter_code
_entity_poly.pdbx_strand_id
1 'polypeptide(L)'
;MSTERPPRCRPLPAHVVEAVAAVEPFASHPEVLDRLDAALATLPPAERAAVVAAVGYGEGAVGAAMELEVETGDAEALARNGLQLLRAALADLEP
;
A
#
# COMPACT_ATOMS: atom_id res chain seq x y z
N MET A 1 10.00 40.92 18.07
CA MET A 1 8.53 40.94 18.10
C MET A 1 8.05 39.79 17.22
N SER A 2 7.58 38.70 17.81
CA SER A 2 7.14 37.52 17.06
C SER A 2 5.74 37.80 16.49
N THR A 3 5.64 37.97 15.18
CA THR A 3 4.35 38.02 14.48
C THR A 3 3.81 36.59 14.42
N GLU A 4 2.82 36.30 15.26
CA GLU A 4 2.14 35.00 15.28
C GLU A 4 1.48 34.78 13.92
N ARG A 5 2.10 33.93 13.10
CA ARG A 5 1.62 33.61 11.75
C ARG A 5 0.32 32.82 11.93
N PRO A 6 -0.81 33.26 11.34
CA PRO A 6 -2.07 32.54 11.47
C PRO A 6 -1.90 31.10 10.99
N PRO A 7 -2.57 30.13 11.63
CA PRO A 7 -2.47 28.73 11.27
C PRO A 7 -2.79 28.56 9.78
N ARG A 8 -1.87 27.91 9.05
CA ARG A 8 -2.03 27.62 7.62
C ARG A 8 -3.18 26.65 7.36
N CYS A 9 -3.56 25.87 8.36
CA CYS A 9 -4.62 24.88 8.28
C CYS A 9 -5.97 25.58 8.51
N ARG A 10 -6.86 25.53 7.50
CA ARG A 10 -8.27 25.90 7.65
C ARG A 10 -9.08 24.66 8.03
N PRO A 11 -10.16 24.79 8.80
CA PRO A 11 -11.09 23.69 9.05
C PRO A 11 -11.59 23.12 7.71
N LEU A 12 -11.66 21.80 7.62
CA LEU A 12 -12.23 21.14 6.45
C LEU A 12 -13.73 21.48 6.34
N PRO A 13 -14.26 21.70 5.13
CA PRO A 13 -15.69 21.88 4.92
C PRO A 13 -16.50 20.68 5.41
N ALA A 14 -17.71 20.90 5.93
CA ALA A 14 -18.57 19.85 6.50
C ALA A 14 -18.81 18.69 5.52
N HIS A 15 -19.04 18.99 4.24
CA HIS A 15 -19.25 17.97 3.21
C HIS A 15 -18.01 17.05 3.01
N VAL A 16 -16.80 17.53 3.29
CA VAL A 16 -15.57 16.71 3.23
C VAL A 16 -15.51 15.76 4.42
N VAL A 17 -15.91 16.24 5.60
CA VAL A 17 -15.96 15.42 6.83
C VAL A 17 -17.05 14.35 6.72
N GLU A 18 -18.21 14.71 6.17
CA GLU A 18 -19.33 13.81 5.94
C GLU A 18 -19.02 12.76 4.87
N ALA A 19 -18.30 13.13 3.80
CA ALA A 19 -17.84 12.20 2.77
C ALA A 19 -16.89 11.12 3.33
N VAL A 20 -16.04 11.46 4.32
CA VAL A 20 -15.17 10.49 5.01
C VAL A 20 -15.97 9.53 5.88
N ALA A 21 -17.04 10.01 6.54
CA ALA A 21 -17.93 9.16 7.32
C ALA A 21 -18.84 8.27 6.45
N ALA A 22 -19.05 8.65 5.19
CA ALA A 22 -19.80 7.90 4.18
C ALA A 22 -18.97 6.88 3.40
N VAL A 23 -17.65 6.82 3.62
CA VAL A 23 -16.86 5.66 3.19
C VAL A 23 -17.40 4.48 3.97
N GLU A 24 -18.11 3.58 3.27
CA GLU A 24 -18.70 2.39 3.88
C GLU A 24 -17.67 1.69 4.77
N PRO A 25 -18.11 1.15 5.93
CA PRO A 25 -17.22 0.42 6.81
C PRO A 25 -16.58 -0.68 5.97
N PHE A 26 -15.26 -0.58 5.78
CA PHE A 26 -14.37 -1.55 5.15
C PHE A 26 -15.14 -2.71 4.51
N ALA A 27 -15.16 -2.77 3.16
CA ALA A 27 -15.59 -3.94 2.40
C ALA A 27 -15.33 -5.20 3.23
N SER A 28 -16.36 -6.05 3.37
CA SER A 28 -16.31 -7.15 4.33
C SER A 28 -14.94 -7.84 4.22
N HIS A 29 -14.26 -8.15 5.33
CA HIS A 29 -12.87 -8.68 5.29
C HIS A 29 -12.59 -9.67 4.12
N PRO A 30 -13.52 -10.59 3.75
CA PRO A 30 -13.39 -11.42 2.55
C PRO A 30 -13.20 -10.64 1.24
N GLU A 31 -14.01 -9.61 0.96
CA GLU A 31 -13.92 -8.80 -0.27
C GLU A 31 -12.60 -8.03 -0.37
N VAL A 32 -12.04 -7.58 0.77
CA VAL A 32 -10.73 -6.92 0.80
C VAL A 32 -9.63 -7.91 0.46
N LEU A 33 -9.70 -9.13 1.01
CA LEU A 33 -8.74 -10.18 0.72
C LEU A 33 -8.85 -10.65 -0.74
N ASP A 34 -10.07 -10.82 -1.27
CA ASP A 34 -10.30 -11.17 -2.67
C ASP A 34 -9.73 -10.11 -3.62
N ARG A 35 -9.90 -8.83 -3.30
CA ARG A 35 -9.32 -7.73 -4.09
C ARG A 35 -7.80 -7.72 -4.01
N LEU A 36 -7.23 -7.96 -2.83
CA LEU A 36 -5.78 -8.05 -2.64
C LEU A 36 -5.19 -9.25 -3.42
N ASP A 37 -5.83 -10.41 -3.34
CA ASP A 37 -5.41 -11.61 -4.06
C ASP A 37 -5.49 -11.41 -5.58
N ALA A 38 -6.58 -10.80 -6.07
CA ALA A 38 -6.72 -10.44 -7.47
C ALA A 38 -5.60 -9.49 -7.93
N ALA A 39 -5.30 -8.44 -7.14
CA ALA A 39 -4.23 -7.51 -7.47
C ALA A 39 -2.85 -8.20 -7.45
N LEU A 40 -2.54 -8.98 -6.42
CA LEU A 40 -1.28 -9.75 -6.32
C LEU A 40 -1.10 -10.73 -7.48
N ALA A 41 -2.19 -11.36 -7.96
CA ALA A 41 -2.12 -12.26 -9.10
C ALA A 41 -1.62 -11.58 -10.39
N THR A 42 -1.82 -10.26 -10.54
CA THR A 42 -1.35 -9.49 -11.70
C THR A 42 0.13 -9.11 -11.66
N LEU A 43 0.77 -9.18 -10.49
CA LEU A 43 2.15 -8.77 -10.33
C LEU A 43 3.13 -9.77 -10.98
N PRO A 44 4.29 -9.30 -11.49
CA PRO A 44 5.36 -10.20 -11.88
C PRO A 44 5.83 -11.04 -10.67
N PRO A 45 6.28 -12.30 -10.90
CA PRO A 45 6.53 -13.24 -9.80
C PRO A 45 7.56 -12.76 -8.77
N ALA A 46 8.65 -12.13 -9.21
CA ALA A 46 9.73 -11.68 -8.33
C ALA A 46 9.27 -10.55 -7.40
N GLU A 47 8.61 -9.54 -7.96
CA GLU A 47 8.02 -8.42 -7.21
C GLU A 47 6.93 -8.88 -6.25
N ARG A 48 6.07 -9.82 -6.67
CA ARG A 48 5.06 -10.41 -5.77
C ARG A 48 5.72 -11.11 -4.58
N ALA A 49 6.68 -12.00 -4.83
CA ALA A 49 7.38 -12.73 -3.78
C ALA A 49 8.12 -11.78 -2.83
N ALA A 50 8.81 -10.77 -3.37
CA ALA A 50 9.49 -9.75 -2.58
C ALA A 50 8.52 -9.01 -1.63
N VAL A 51 7.35 -8.59 -2.12
CA VAL A 51 6.35 -7.88 -1.32
C VAL A 51 5.75 -8.78 -0.24
N VAL A 52 5.39 -10.02 -0.59
CA VAL A 52 4.80 -10.96 0.36
C VAL A 52 5.79 -11.29 1.48
N ALA A 53 7.05 -11.59 1.15
CA ALA A 53 8.07 -11.86 2.16
C ALA A 53 8.39 -10.62 3.01
N ALA A 54 8.65 -9.48 2.38
CA ALA A 54 9.06 -8.28 3.09
C ALA A 54 7.96 -7.68 3.98
N VAL A 55 6.71 -7.65 3.48
CA VAL A 55 5.59 -6.93 4.11
C VAL A 55 4.55 -7.89 4.66
N GLY A 56 4.15 -8.90 3.89
CA GLY A 56 3.13 -9.86 4.30
C GLY A 56 3.57 -10.71 5.50
N TYR A 57 4.81 -11.21 5.47
CA TYR A 57 5.40 -11.94 6.59
C TYR A 57 6.15 -11.04 7.58
N GLY A 58 6.41 -9.78 7.22
CA GLY A 58 7.09 -8.79 8.07
C GLY A 58 8.60 -9.01 8.20
N GLU A 59 9.21 -9.76 7.27
CA GLU A 59 10.63 -10.11 7.31
C GLU A 59 11.55 -9.04 6.71
N GLY A 60 10.95 -7.99 6.11
CA GLY A 60 11.66 -6.90 5.47
C GLY A 60 12.53 -7.34 4.29
N ALA A 61 13.51 -6.51 3.94
CA ALA A 61 14.40 -6.77 2.79
C ALA A 61 15.24 -8.05 2.97
N VAL A 62 15.50 -8.47 4.21
CA VAL A 62 16.29 -9.68 4.50
C VAL A 62 15.49 -10.93 4.15
N GLY A 63 14.22 -11.03 4.57
CA GLY A 63 13.37 -12.17 4.20
C GLY A 63 13.12 -12.24 2.70
N ALA A 64 12.87 -11.10 2.06
CA ALA A 64 12.73 -11.04 0.60
C ALA A 64 14.01 -11.50 -0.13
N ALA A 65 15.20 -11.17 0.39
CA ALA A 65 16.46 -11.62 -0.17
C ALA A 65 16.66 -13.13 -0.02
N MET A 66 16.26 -13.70 1.12
CA MET A 66 16.29 -15.14 1.35
C MET A 66 15.33 -15.89 0.44
N GLU A 67 14.11 -15.38 0.27
CA GLU A 67 13.08 -15.99 -0.59
C GLU A 67 13.48 -15.99 -2.07
N LEU A 68 14.14 -14.92 -2.52
CA LEU A 68 14.49 -14.73 -3.94
C LEU A 68 15.91 -15.17 -4.30
N GLU A 69 16.72 -15.56 -3.31
CA GLU A 69 18.15 -15.89 -3.46
C GLU A 69 18.97 -14.76 -4.14
N VAL A 70 18.69 -13.51 -3.76
CA VAL A 70 19.37 -12.31 -4.29
C VAL A 70 20.01 -11.49 -3.18
N GLU A 71 20.79 -10.45 -3.54
CA GLU A 71 21.33 -9.53 -2.56
C GLU A 71 20.22 -8.67 -1.91
N THR A 72 20.42 -8.29 -0.64
CA THR A 72 19.44 -7.50 0.12
C THR A 72 19.05 -6.19 -0.57
N GLY A 73 19.98 -5.54 -1.27
CA GLY A 73 19.70 -4.31 -2.02
C GLY A 73 18.76 -4.54 -3.21
N ASP A 74 18.94 -5.64 -3.94
CA ASP A 74 18.08 -6.01 -5.06
C ASP A 74 16.70 -6.45 -4.58
N ALA A 75 16.64 -7.22 -3.48
CA ALA A 75 15.39 -7.59 -2.83
C ALA A 75 14.60 -6.36 -2.35
N GLU A 76 15.27 -5.35 -1.79
CA GLU A 76 14.63 -4.10 -1.40
C GLU A 76 14.07 -3.33 -2.62
N ALA A 77 14.83 -3.31 -3.72
CA ALA A 77 14.37 -2.69 -4.97
C ALA A 77 13.13 -3.42 -5.54
N LEU A 78 13.15 -4.76 -5.55
CA LEU A 78 12.01 -5.58 -5.98
C LEU A 78 10.80 -5.39 -5.08
N ALA A 79 10.97 -5.33 -3.75
CA ALA A 79 9.87 -5.07 -2.82
C ALA A 79 9.28 -3.67 -3.02
N ARG A 80 10.12 -2.65 -3.23
CA ARG A 80 9.65 -1.28 -3.54
C ARG A 80 8.90 -1.23 -4.86
N ASN A 81 9.42 -1.87 -5.91
CA ASN A 81 8.74 -1.96 -7.21
C ASN A 81 7.41 -2.69 -7.08
N GLY A 82 7.38 -3.86 -6.44
CA GLY A 82 6.16 -4.61 -6.20
C GLY A 82 5.11 -3.82 -5.43
N LEU A 83 5.49 -3.03 -4.43
CA LEU A 83 4.54 -2.15 -3.74
C LEU A 83 3.97 -1.05 -4.63
N GLN A 84 4.73 -0.54 -5.61
CA GLN A 84 4.22 0.41 -6.59
C GLN A 84 3.24 -0.26 -7.56
N LEU A 85 3.59 -1.45 -8.06
CA LEU A 85 2.73 -2.24 -8.94
C LEU A 85 1.44 -2.66 -8.24
N LEU A 86 1.51 -3.08 -6.98
CA LEU A 86 0.35 -3.45 -6.19
C LEU A 86 -0.62 -2.27 -5.98
N ARG A 87 -0.08 -1.07 -5.74
CA ARG A 87 -0.92 0.14 -5.65
C ARG A 87 -1.63 0.43 -6.96
N ALA A 88 -0.95 0.29 -8.09
CA ALA A 88 -1.56 0.47 -9.40
C ALA A 88 -2.64 -0.59 -9.66
N ALA A 89 -2.33 -1.86 -9.43
CA ALA A 89 -3.27 -2.97 -9.62
C ALA A 89 -4.51 -2.84 -8.73
N LEU A 90 -4.37 -2.37 -7.49
CA LEU A 90 -5.52 -2.10 -6.62
C LEU A 90 -6.38 -0.93 -7.12
N ALA A 91 -5.76 0.12 -7.67
CA ALA A 91 -6.47 1.26 -8.24
C ALA A 91 -7.25 0.88 -9.51
N ASP A 92 -6.71 -0.02 -10.33
CA ASP A 92 -7.38 -0.51 -11.55
C ASP A 92 -8.62 -1.40 -11.24
N LEU A 93 -8.76 -1.87 -10.00
CA LEU A 93 -9.91 -2.65 -9.52
C LEU A 93 -11.02 -1.76 -8.91
N GLU A 94 -10.79 -0.45 -8.77
CA GLU A 94 -11.82 0.50 -8.34
C GLU A 94 -12.81 0.76 -9.49
N PRO A 95 -14.14 0.66 -9.26
CA PRO A 95 -15.16 0.81 -10.30
C PRO A 95 -15.38 2.25 -10.79
#